data_AF-I2C3K4-F1
#
_entry.id   AF-I2C3K4-F1
#
_cell.length_a   1.000
_cell.length_b   1.000
_cell.length_c   1.000
_cell.angle_alpha   90.00
_cell.angle_beta   90.00
_cell.angle_gamma   90.00
#
_symmetry.space_group_name_H-M   'P 1'
#
loop_
_entity.id
_entity.type
_entity.pdbx_description
1 polymer ?
#
loop_
_entity_poly.entity_id
_entity_poly.type
_entity_poly.pdbx_seq_one_letter_code
_entity_poly.pdbx_strand_id
1 'polypeptide(L)'
;MLKPIFPSDLTETARKQKQFLTQYLGGPPLYTEEHGHPMLKARHLPFPITDERADAWLSCMSKAMDQVGLEGDIREFLYGRLELTARHMVNQSEAEDRSY
;
A
#
# COMPACT_ATOMS: atom_id res chain seq x y z
N MET A 1 14.78 1.44 -3.29
CA MET A 1 13.85 2.50 -3.76
C MET A 1 12.79 2.88 -2.73
N LEU A 2 12.06 1.94 -2.10
CA LEU A 2 11.03 2.28 -1.10
C LEU A 2 11.58 2.66 0.28
N LYS A 3 12.65 2.00 0.76
CA LYS A 3 13.20 2.17 2.12
C LYS A 3 13.33 3.65 2.60
N PRO A 4 13.78 4.62 1.78
CA PRO A 4 13.92 6.01 2.22
C PRO A 4 12.62 6.73 2.60
N ILE A 5 11.47 6.32 2.05
CA ILE A 5 10.16 6.94 2.33
C ILE A 5 9.37 6.19 3.41
N PHE A 6 9.94 5.13 3.96
CA PHE A 6 9.40 4.41 5.11
C PHE A 6 10.18 4.75 6.38
N PRO A 7 9.56 4.67 7.57
CA PRO A 7 10.28 4.75 8.82
C PRO A 7 11.30 3.60 8.94
N SER A 8 12.35 3.81 9.73
CA SER A 8 13.37 2.78 10.02
C SER A 8 12.78 1.57 10.75
N ASP A 9 11.78 1.80 11.60
CA ASP A 9 10.96 0.77 12.24
C ASP A 9 9.59 0.69 11.55
N LEU A 10 9.29 -0.50 11.00
CA LEU A 10 8.05 -0.78 10.27
C LEU A 10 6.94 -1.36 11.15
N THR A 11 7.15 -1.53 12.46
CA THR A 11 6.20 -2.21 13.37
C THR A 11 4.81 -1.58 13.30
N GLU A 12 4.73 -0.25 13.42
CA GLU A 12 3.46 0.47 13.40
C GLU A 12 2.85 0.53 11.98
N THR A 13 3.69 0.68 10.95
CA THR A 13 3.24 0.62 9.55
C THR A 13 2.62 -0.73 9.22
N ALA A 14 3.24 -1.83 9.66
CA ALA A 14 2.74 -3.18 9.44
C ALA A 14 1.44 -3.43 10.22
N ARG A 15 1.31 -2.92 11.45
CA ARG A 15 0.09 -3.04 12.25
C ARG A 15 -1.08 -2.34 11.55
N LYS A 16 -0.89 -1.10 11.12
CA LYS A 16 -1.89 -0.33 10.35
C LYS A 16 -2.25 -1.01 9.03
N GLN A 17 -1.27 -1.56 8.31
CA GLN A 17 -1.51 -2.29 7.08
C GLN A 17 -2.39 -3.52 7.30
N LYS A 18 -2.13 -4.29 8.37
CA LYS A 18 -2.97 -5.45 8.74
C LYS A 18 -4.40 -5.02 9.05
N GLN A 19 -4.58 -3.98 9.88
CA GLN A 19 -5.91 -3.46 10.20
C GLN A 19 -6.66 -2.98 8.95
N PHE A 20 -5.96 -2.26 8.08
CA PHE A 20 -6.53 -1.78 6.83
C PHE A 20 -6.95 -2.94 5.93
N LEU A 21 -6.08 -3.92 5.67
CA LEU A 21 -6.39 -5.05 4.79
C LEU A 21 -7.52 -5.92 5.35
N THR A 22 -7.57 -6.14 6.67
CA THR A 22 -8.69 -6.86 7.31
C THR A 22 -10.03 -6.19 6.99
N GLN A 23 -10.13 -4.87 7.22
CA GLN A 23 -11.35 -4.13 6.90
C GLN A 23 -11.60 -4.10 5.37
N TYR A 24 -10.57 -3.84 4.58
CA TYR A 24 -10.66 -3.65 3.13
C TYR A 24 -11.16 -4.89 2.39
N LEU A 25 -10.88 -6.08 2.95
CA LEU A 25 -11.34 -7.37 2.43
C LEU A 25 -12.68 -7.84 3.03
N GLY A 26 -13.41 -6.97 3.74
CA GLY A 26 -14.74 -7.25 4.28
C GLY A 26 -14.76 -7.81 5.71
N GLY A 27 -13.63 -7.82 6.40
CA GLY A 27 -13.56 -8.15 7.82
C GLY A 27 -14.02 -7.00 8.73
N PRO A 28 -13.80 -7.12 10.06
CA PRO A 28 -14.14 -6.07 11.03
C PRO A 28 -13.47 -4.72 10.70
N PRO A 29 -14.08 -3.58 11.05
CA PRO A 29 -13.60 -2.24 10.68
C PRO A 29 -12.44 -1.73 11.56
N LEU A 30 -11.45 -2.59 11.81
CA LEU A 30 -10.34 -2.35 12.75
C LEU A 30 -9.57 -1.06 12.47
N TYR A 31 -9.38 -0.72 11.19
CA TYR A 31 -8.70 0.52 10.83
C TYR A 31 -9.55 1.75 11.15
N THR A 32 -10.85 1.71 10.80
CA THR A 32 -11.74 2.85 10.99
C THR A 32 -12.04 3.12 12.45
N GLU A 33 -12.17 2.07 13.25
CA GLU A 33 -12.39 2.18 14.70
C GLU A 33 -11.24 2.90 15.41
N GLU A 34 -9.99 2.71 14.97
CA GLU A 34 -8.83 3.31 15.62
C GLU A 34 -8.34 4.60 14.96
N HIS A 35 -8.35 4.66 13.62
CA HIS A 35 -7.71 5.75 12.85
C HIS A 35 -8.72 6.67 12.14
N GLY A 36 -10.02 6.38 12.25
CA GLY A 36 -11.09 7.07 11.52
C GLY A 36 -11.14 6.69 10.04
N HIS A 37 -11.87 7.48 9.24
CA HIS A 37 -12.01 7.20 7.81
C HIS A 37 -10.65 7.03 7.11
N PRO A 38 -10.46 6.02 6.24
CA PRO A 38 -9.18 5.73 5.61
C PRO A 38 -8.59 6.92 4.85
N MET A 39 -9.38 7.60 4.02
CA MET A 39 -8.95 8.76 3.20
C MET A 39 -7.51 8.58 2.64
N LEU A 40 -7.23 7.40 2.08
CA LEU A 40 -5.86 6.95 1.86
C LEU A 40 -5.04 7.96 1.07
N LYS A 41 -5.60 8.50 -0.02
CA LYS A 41 -4.90 9.48 -0.85
C LYS A 41 -4.38 10.67 -0.04
N ALA A 42 -5.24 11.26 0.78
CA ALA A 42 -4.87 12.39 1.63
C ALA A 42 -3.73 12.04 2.60
N ARG A 43 -3.75 10.83 3.18
CA ARG A 43 -2.68 10.34 4.07
C ARG A 43 -1.38 10.03 3.35
N HIS A 44 -1.42 9.82 2.03
CA HIS A 44 -0.26 9.53 1.20
C HIS A 44 0.34 10.78 0.53
N LEU A 45 -0.38 11.92 0.50
CA LEU A 45 0.13 13.19 -0.05
C LEU A 45 1.47 13.68 0.52
N PRO A 46 1.79 13.49 1.82
CA PRO A 46 3.09 13.92 2.36
C PRO A 46 4.29 13.13 1.84
N PHE A 47 4.06 12.00 1.16
CA PHE A 47 5.12 11.14 0.66
C PHE A 47 5.19 11.23 -0.87
N PRO A 48 6.39 11.36 -1.45
CA PRO A 48 6.56 11.35 -2.89
C PRO A 48 6.27 9.93 -3.42
N ILE A 49 5.14 9.74 -4.09
CA ILE A 49 4.74 8.45 -4.67
C ILE A 49 4.67 8.62 -6.18
N THR A 50 5.67 8.07 -6.84
CA THR A 50 5.77 8.00 -8.30
C THR A 50 5.24 6.67 -8.82
N ASP A 51 5.11 6.54 -10.14
CA ASP A 51 4.69 5.28 -10.77
C ASP A 51 5.69 4.15 -10.47
N GLU A 52 7.00 4.45 -10.50
CA GLU A 52 8.05 3.49 -10.12
C GLU A 52 7.86 3.01 -8.68
N ARG A 53 7.53 3.90 -7.74
CA ARG A 53 7.30 3.54 -6.34
C ARG A 53 6.02 2.72 -6.15
N ALA A 54 4.96 3.02 -6.90
CA ALA A 54 3.76 2.20 -6.91
C ALA A 54 4.06 0.78 -7.44
N ASP A 55 4.82 0.67 -8.54
CA ASP A 55 5.23 -0.62 -9.11
C ASP A 55 6.12 -1.42 -8.15
N ALA A 56 7.07 -0.76 -7.48
CA ALA A 56 7.90 -1.41 -6.48
C ALA A 56 7.08 -1.92 -5.28
N TRP A 57 6.07 -1.16 -4.86
CA TRP A 57 5.17 -1.58 -3.78
C TRP A 57 4.32 -2.79 -4.20
N LEU A 58 3.78 -2.79 -5.43
CA LEU A 58 3.05 -3.93 -5.99
C LEU A 58 3.94 -5.16 -6.16
N SER A 59 5.20 -4.98 -6.56
CA SER A 59 6.19 -6.06 -6.63
C SER A 59 6.43 -6.70 -5.26
N CYS A 60 6.55 -5.88 -4.20
CA CYS A 60 6.64 -6.38 -2.82
C CYS A 60 5.39 -7.16 -2.39
N MET A 61 4.19 -6.66 -2.73
CA MET A 61 2.94 -7.35 -2.41
C MET A 61 2.80 -8.68 -3.16
N SER A 62 3.15 -8.72 -4.45
CA SER A 62 3.14 -9.96 -5.26
C SER A 62 4.05 -11.02 -4.65
N LYS A 63 5.29 -10.66 -4.29
CA LYS A 63 6.23 -11.56 -3.61
C LYS A 63 5.72 -12.01 -2.24
N ALA A 64 5.06 -11.13 -1.49
CA ALA A 64 4.47 -11.48 -0.20
C ALA A 64 3.32 -12.49 -0.37
N MET A 65 2.50 -12.35 -1.42
CA MET A 65 1.47 -13.33 -1.78
C MET A 65 2.09 -14.69 -2.11
N ASP A 66 3.20 -14.73 -2.86
CA ASP A 66 3.93 -15.97 -3.14
C ASP A 66 4.43 -16.64 -1.86
N GLN A 67 5.01 -15.87 -0.95
CA GLN A 67 5.57 -16.39 0.31
C GLN A 67 4.52 -17.05 1.21
N VAL A 68 3.27 -16.59 1.16
CA VAL A 68 2.16 -17.17 1.94
C VAL A 68 1.34 -18.19 1.15
N GLY A 69 1.73 -18.49 -0.09
CA GLY A 69 1.02 -19.45 -0.94
C GLY A 69 -0.36 -18.99 -1.39
N LEU A 70 -0.57 -17.68 -1.58
CA LEU A 70 -1.84 -17.16 -2.09
C LEU A 70 -1.89 -17.33 -3.62
N GLU A 71 -2.80 -18.16 -4.10
CA GLU A 71 -2.93 -18.60 -5.49
C GLU A 71 -4.38 -18.49 -6.00
N GLY A 72 -4.56 -18.61 -7.32
CA GLY A 72 -5.86 -18.68 -7.98
C GLY A 72 -6.66 -17.36 -7.95
N ASP A 73 -7.97 -17.47 -8.12
CA ASP A 73 -8.86 -16.31 -8.31
C ASP A 73 -8.80 -15.28 -7.18
N ILE A 74 -8.57 -15.74 -5.93
CA ILE A 74 -8.44 -14.84 -4.77
C ILE A 74 -7.18 -13.99 -4.84
N ARG A 75 -6.08 -14.54 -5.38
CA ARG A 75 -4.83 -13.81 -5.59
C ARG A 75 -5.05 -12.72 -6.63
N GLU A 76 -5.64 -13.07 -7.78
CA GLU A 76 -5.89 -12.13 -8.87
C GLU A 76 -6.84 -11.01 -8.45
N PHE A 77 -7.91 -11.37 -7.74
CA PHE A 77 -8.84 -10.40 -7.18
C PHE A 77 -8.15 -9.41 -6.23
N LEU A 78 -7.38 -9.93 -5.25
CA LEU A 78 -6.68 -9.07 -4.30
C LEU A 78 -5.63 -8.20 -5.01
N TYR A 79 -4.84 -8.78 -5.91
CA TYR A 79 -3.81 -8.05 -6.64
C TYR A 79 -4.40 -6.92 -7.48
N GLY A 80 -5.47 -7.16 -8.24
CA GLY A 80 -6.14 -6.12 -9.03
C GLY A 80 -6.72 -4.99 -8.17
N ARG A 81 -7.26 -5.32 -6.98
CA ARG A 81 -7.72 -4.31 -6.00
C ARG A 81 -6.57 -3.47 -5.45
N LEU A 82 -5.44 -4.10 -5.14
CA LEU A 82 -4.24 -3.41 -4.69
C LEU A 82 -3.62 -2.55 -5.78
N GLU A 83 -3.63 -2.99 -7.04
CA GLU A 83 -3.15 -2.22 -8.18
C GLU A 83 -3.95 -0.92 -8.34
N LEU A 84 -5.28 -1.00 -8.38
CA LEU A 84 -6.15 0.18 -8.43
C LEU A 84 -5.86 1.15 -7.27
N THR A 85 -5.67 0.61 -6.07
CA THR A 85 -5.38 1.41 -4.87
C THR A 85 -4.00 2.08 -4.98
N ALA A 86 -2.97 1.35 -5.39
CA ALA A 86 -1.60 1.87 -5.54
C ALA A 86 -1.52 2.97 -6.59
N ARG A 87 -2.15 2.75 -7.77
CA ARG A 87 -2.24 3.77 -8.83
C ARG A 87 -2.96 5.02 -8.34
N HIS A 88 -4.02 4.86 -7.55
CA HIS A 88 -4.71 6.02 -6.96
C HIS A 88 -3.79 6.83 -6.01
N MET A 89 -2.80 6.21 -5.37
CA MET A 89 -1.88 6.89 -4.44
C MET A 89 -0.81 7.73 -5.14
N VAL A 90 -0.47 7.46 -6.41
CA VAL A 90 0.55 8.21 -7.19
C VAL A 90 0.26 9.71 -7.22
N ASN A 91 1.19 10.52 -6.71
CA ASN A 91 1.00 11.95 -6.46
C ASN A 91 2.15 12.84 -6.96
N GLN A 92 3.17 12.26 -7.59
CA GLN A 92 4.35 12.98 -8.08
C GLN A 92 4.87 12.35 -9.36
N SER A 93 5.38 13.16 -10.28
CA SER A 93 6.04 12.66 -11.50
C SER A 93 7.49 12.25 -11.22
N GLU A 94 8.03 11.35 -12.04
CA GLU A 94 9.43 10.89 -11.90
C GLU A 94 10.46 12.03 -12.06
N ALA A 95 10.12 13.08 -12.80
CA ALA A 95 10.99 14.24 -12.98
C ALA A 95 11.12 15.08 -11.70
N GLU A 96 10.04 15.18 -10.92
CA GLU A 96 9.99 15.95 -9.68
C GLU A 96 10.67 15.22 -8.51
N ASP A 97 10.72 13.88 -8.52
CA ASP A 97 11.37 13.09 -7.46
C ASP A 97 12.90 13.16 -7.51
N ARG A 98 13.48 13.31 -8.71
CA ARG A 98 14.95 13.39 -8.91
C ARG A 98 15.55 14.77 -8.64
N SER A 99 14.73 15.77 -8.35
CA SER A 99 15.16 17.14 -8.05
C SER A 99 15.52 17.39 -6.57
N TYR A 100 15.50 16.36 -5.73
CA TYR A 100 15.86 16.39 -4.30
C TYR A 100 17.02 15.45 -3.99
#